data_AF-A0A3A4PNP4-F1
#
_entry.id   AF-A0A3A4PNP4-F1
#
_cell.length_a   1.000
_cell.length_b   1.000
_cell.length_c   1.000
_cell.angle_alpha   90.00
_cell.angle_beta   90.00
_cell.angle_gamma   90.00
#
_symmetry.space_group_name_H-M   'P 1'
#
loop_
_entity.id
_entity.type
_entity.pdbx_description
1 polymer ?
#
loop_
_entity_poly.entity_id
_entity_poly.type
_entity_poly.pdbx_seq_one_letter_code
_entity_poly.pdbx_strand_id
1 'polypeptide(L)'
;MKSGFTLIELLVVLVLVALVSGFVVPRIVAPFGHLHVKTAATEIAGLLRHCRSQAVSKKIGNAIVFDLDTQEVRVFSPVHPGASSGEELMERMSAETRYQAPDGVRVSRASVGKDVLESGVFTLTFFPNGNSSGGELVIAGETKRQYGIRIDPITGMVAVSVDESGTL
;
A
#
# COMPACT_ATOMS: atom_id res chain seq x y z
N MET A 1 -51.90 6.66 -34.87
CA MET A 1 -51.68 5.47 -35.71
C MET A 1 -50.30 4.95 -35.34
N LYS A 2 -50.20 3.72 -34.81
CA LYS A 2 -48.95 3.17 -34.26
C LYS A 2 -48.18 2.52 -35.40
N SER A 3 -47.04 3.09 -35.77
CA SER A 3 -46.13 2.56 -36.79
C SER A 3 -45.60 1.20 -36.32
N GLY A 4 -45.85 0.15 -37.09
CA GLY A 4 -45.32 -1.18 -36.84
C GLY A 4 -43.85 -1.26 -37.27
N PHE A 5 -43.00 -1.77 -36.39
CA PHE A 5 -41.59 -2.03 -36.69
C PHE A 5 -41.48 -3.01 -37.85
N THR A 6 -40.56 -2.73 -38.77
CA THR A 6 -40.27 -3.63 -39.91
C THR A 6 -39.37 -4.79 -39.45
N LEU A 7 -39.49 -5.96 -40.08
CA LEU A 7 -38.62 -7.13 -39.78
C LEU A 7 -37.12 -6.79 -39.87
N ILE A 8 -36.76 -5.91 -40.80
CA ILE A 8 -35.37 -5.50 -41.01
C ILE A 8 -34.85 -4.64 -39.85
N GLU A 9 -35.71 -3.81 -39.25
CA GLU A 9 -35.34 -2.95 -38.13
C GLU A 9 -35.06 -3.76 -36.86
N LEU A 10 -35.87 -4.80 -36.60
CA LEU A 10 -35.62 -5.73 -35.50
C LEU A 10 -34.28 -6.46 -35.68
N LEU A 11 -33.95 -6.86 -36.92
CA LEU A 11 -32.70 -7.55 -37.24
C LEU A 11 -31.49 -6.64 -37.01
N VAL A 12 -31.56 -5.38 -37.46
CA VAL A 12 -30.51 -4.37 -37.23
C VAL A 12 -30.29 -4.12 -35.75
N VAL A 13 -31.38 -3.98 -34.96
CA VAL A 13 -31.29 -3.80 -33.51
C VAL A 13 -30.60 -4.99 -32.83
N LEU A 14 -30.93 -6.22 -33.22
CA LEU A 14 -30.29 -7.42 -32.67
C LEU A 14 -28.79 -7.50 -33.00
N VAL A 15 -28.40 -7.14 -34.22
CA VAL A 15 -26.99 -7.06 -34.63
C VAL A 15 -26.25 -6.00 -33.81
N LEU A 16 -26.85 -4.83 -33.63
CA LEU A 16 -26.27 -3.77 -32.81
C LEU A 16 -26.11 -4.18 -31.34
N VAL A 17 -27.13 -4.82 -30.75
CA VAL A 17 -27.03 -5.34 -29.38
C VAL A 17 -25.94 -6.40 -29.26
N ALA A 18 -25.79 -7.30 -30.24
CA ALA A 18 -24.73 -8.31 -30.24
C ALA A 18 -23.32 -7.69 -30.33
N LEU A 19 -23.14 -6.65 -31.16
CA LEU A 19 -21.87 -5.93 -31.29
C LEU A 19 -21.53 -5.17 -30.00
N VAL A 20 -22.50 -4.49 -29.39
CA VAL A 20 -22.27 -3.71 -28.17
C VAL A 20 -22.05 -4.63 -26.96
N SER A 21 -22.71 -5.79 -26.92
CA SER A 21 -22.56 -6.77 -25.82
C SER A 21 -21.14 -7.35 -25.74
N GLY A 22 -20.43 -7.48 -26.87
CA GLY A 22 -19.04 -7.95 -26.90
C GLY A 22 -18.02 -6.98 -26.25
N PHE A 23 -18.41 -5.71 -26.06
CA PHE A 23 -17.55 -4.66 -25.48
C PHE A 23 -17.88 -4.32 -24.02
N VAL A 24 -18.92 -4.92 -23.43
CA VAL A 24 -19.25 -4.71 -22.01
C VAL A 24 -18.40 -5.67 -21.17
N VAL A 25 -17.21 -5.22 -20.79
CA VAL A 25 -16.50 -5.82 -19.65
C VAL A 25 -17.13 -5.23 -18.39
N PRO A 26 -17.82 -6.02 -17.54
CA PRO A 26 -18.25 -5.52 -16.25
C PRO A 26 -17.00 -5.11 -15.48
N ARG A 27 -16.84 -3.81 -15.24
CA ARG A 27 -15.84 -3.29 -14.30
C ARG A 27 -16.29 -3.74 -12.91
N ILE A 28 -15.82 -4.91 -12.47
CA ILE A 28 -16.11 -5.45 -11.15
C ILE A 28 -15.44 -4.50 -10.15
N VAL A 29 -16.22 -3.60 -9.56
CA VAL A 29 -15.83 -2.85 -8.37
C VAL A 29 -16.00 -3.83 -7.20
N ALA A 30 -14.90 -4.37 -6.69
CA ALA A 30 -14.90 -5.45 -5.71
C ALA A 30 -15.43 -4.95 -4.35
N PRO A 31 -16.49 -5.54 -3.77
CA PRO A 31 -17.19 -5.00 -2.59
C PRO A 31 -16.53 -5.35 -1.23
N PHE A 32 -15.19 -5.48 -1.16
CA PHE A 32 -14.48 -6.09 -0.03
C PHE A 32 -13.65 -5.12 0.84
N GLY A 33 -13.89 -3.82 0.73
CA GLY A 33 -13.02 -2.75 1.26
C GLY A 33 -12.66 -2.79 2.76
N HIS A 34 -13.44 -3.41 3.65
CA HIS A 34 -13.12 -3.48 5.09
C HIS A 34 -12.28 -4.71 5.50
N LEU A 35 -12.39 -5.84 4.81
CA LEU A 35 -11.53 -7.00 5.10
C LEU A 35 -10.08 -6.73 4.66
N HIS A 36 -9.90 -5.91 3.63
CA HIS A 36 -8.59 -5.66 3.05
C HIS A 36 -7.72 -4.73 3.91
N VAL A 37 -8.24 -3.66 4.53
CA VAL A 37 -7.39 -2.68 5.23
C VAL A 37 -6.68 -3.28 6.46
N LYS A 38 -7.41 -4.00 7.32
CA LYS A 38 -6.81 -4.66 8.49
C LYS A 38 -5.80 -5.74 8.07
N THR A 39 -6.14 -6.50 7.03
CA THR A 39 -5.29 -7.57 6.51
C THR A 39 -4.00 -6.98 5.96
N ALA A 40 -4.10 -5.95 5.11
CA ALA A 40 -2.95 -5.22 4.59
C ALA A 40 -2.11 -4.58 5.69
N ALA A 41 -2.73 -3.97 6.71
CA ALA A 41 -1.98 -3.44 7.86
C ALA A 41 -1.23 -4.55 8.61
N THR A 42 -1.83 -5.74 8.73
CA THR A 42 -1.21 -6.90 9.35
C THR A 42 -0.09 -7.50 8.48
N GLU A 43 -0.25 -7.51 7.16
CA GLU A 43 0.76 -7.95 6.20
C GLU A 43 1.96 -7.01 6.18
N ILE A 44 1.74 -5.70 6.10
CA ILE A 44 2.79 -4.69 6.19
C ILE A 44 3.52 -4.83 7.53
N ALA A 45 2.81 -4.96 8.64
CA ALA A 45 3.44 -5.19 9.94
C ALA A 45 4.25 -6.52 9.97
N GLY A 46 3.77 -7.56 9.30
CA GLY A 46 4.49 -8.83 9.10
C GLY A 46 5.79 -8.64 8.30
N LEU A 47 5.73 -7.91 7.19
CA LEU A 47 6.88 -7.54 6.37
C LEU A 47 7.91 -6.77 7.20
N LEU A 48 7.48 -5.77 7.96
CA LEU A 48 8.37 -4.99 8.82
C LEU A 48 9.04 -5.84 9.91
N ARG A 49 8.28 -6.71 10.59
CA ARG A 49 8.83 -7.65 11.58
C ARG A 49 9.85 -8.60 10.94
N HIS A 50 9.57 -9.07 9.73
CA HIS A 50 10.47 -9.91 8.96
C HIS A 50 11.77 -9.17 8.62
N CYS A 51 11.69 -7.94 8.09
CA CYS A 51 12.87 -7.12 7.80
C CYS A 51 13.70 -6.82 9.06
N ARG A 52 13.06 -6.55 10.21
CA ARG A 52 13.76 -6.41 11.49
C ARG A 52 14.48 -7.69 11.88
N SER A 53 13.80 -8.84 11.83
CA SER A 53 14.37 -10.14 12.16
C SER A 53 15.59 -10.43 11.29
N GLN A 54 15.44 -10.23 9.97
CA GLN A 54 16.55 -10.36 9.02
C GLN A 54 17.72 -9.42 9.36
N ALA A 55 17.44 -8.17 9.73
CA ALA A 55 18.50 -7.21 10.03
C ALA A 55 19.35 -7.64 11.22
N VAL A 56 18.70 -8.13 12.28
CA VAL A 56 19.35 -8.63 13.49
C VAL A 56 20.10 -9.93 13.21
N SER A 57 19.45 -10.90 12.57
CA SER A 57 20.02 -12.24 12.33
C SER A 57 21.18 -12.21 11.33
N LYS A 58 21.09 -11.41 10.26
CA LYS A 58 22.15 -11.28 9.24
C LYS A 58 23.19 -10.23 9.59
N LYS A 59 22.99 -9.45 10.65
CA LYS A 59 23.84 -8.31 11.06
C LYS A 59 24.00 -7.23 9.96
N ILE A 60 22.96 -7.04 9.17
CA ILE A 60 22.93 -6.13 8.01
C ILE A 60 21.70 -5.23 8.12
N GLY A 61 21.83 -3.92 7.87
CA GLY A 61 20.68 -3.01 7.90
C GLY A 61 19.72 -3.25 6.73
N ASN A 62 18.42 -3.10 6.98
CA ASN A 62 17.38 -3.17 5.95
C ASN A 62 16.63 -1.83 5.91
N ALA A 63 16.48 -1.26 4.71
CA ALA A 63 15.62 -0.10 4.50
C ALA A 63 14.35 -0.51 3.77
N ILE A 64 13.22 0.02 4.24
CA ILE A 64 11.92 -0.12 3.62
C ILE A 64 11.48 1.27 3.21
N VAL A 65 11.29 1.44 1.92
CA VAL A 65 10.86 2.70 1.31
C VAL A 65 9.39 2.57 0.94
N PHE A 66 8.59 3.49 1.43
CA PHE A 66 7.17 3.64 1.15
C PHE A 66 7.00 4.85 0.25
N ASP A 67 6.55 4.63 -0.97
CA ASP A 67 6.13 5.68 -1.88
C ASP A 67 4.62 5.91 -1.68
N LEU A 68 4.26 7.02 -1.03
CA LEU A 68 2.86 7.36 -0.72
C LEU A 68 2.12 7.89 -1.97
N ASP A 69 2.84 8.24 -3.04
CA ASP A 69 2.20 8.70 -4.27
C ASP A 69 1.82 7.50 -5.15
N THR A 70 2.71 6.52 -5.28
CA THR A 70 2.47 5.30 -6.08
C THR A 70 1.93 4.13 -5.27
N GLN A 71 1.86 4.24 -3.95
CA GLN A 71 1.43 3.17 -3.02
C GLN A 71 2.29 1.91 -3.13
N GLU A 72 3.57 2.08 -3.46
CA GLU A 72 4.53 0.99 -3.60
C GLU A 72 5.43 0.90 -2.36
N VAL A 73 5.70 -0.32 -1.91
CA VAL A 73 6.63 -0.60 -0.83
C VAL A 73 7.82 -1.37 -1.39
N ARG A 74 9.03 -0.86 -1.18
CA ARG A 74 10.28 -1.46 -1.66
C ARG A 74 11.22 -1.75 -0.49
N VAL A 75 11.81 -2.93 -0.49
CA VAL A 75 12.79 -3.36 0.52
C VAL A 75 14.19 -3.39 -0.09
N PHE A 76 15.15 -2.80 0.60
CA PHE A 76 16.55 -2.71 0.19
C PHE A 76 17.44 -3.32 1.27
N SER A 77 18.36 -4.17 0.82
CA SER A 77 19.38 -4.83 1.64
C SER A 77 20.60 -5.15 0.77
N PRO A 78 21.85 -5.03 1.28
CA PRO A 78 22.24 -4.42 2.54
C PRO A 78 22.15 -2.89 2.51
N VAL A 79 21.74 -2.26 3.61
CA VAL A 79 21.86 -0.80 3.80
C VAL A 79 22.77 -0.50 4.97
N HIS A 80 23.76 0.37 4.75
CA HIS A 80 24.72 0.78 5.78
C HIS A 80 24.19 1.97 6.62
N PRO A 81 24.56 2.06 7.91
CA PRO A 81 24.24 3.23 8.74
C PRO A 81 24.81 4.50 8.10
N GLY A 82 23.97 5.51 7.89
CA GLY A 82 24.32 6.74 7.16
C GLY A 82 23.79 6.81 5.73
N ALA A 83 23.02 5.82 5.29
CA ALA A 83 22.41 5.80 3.96
C ALA A 83 21.28 6.84 3.81
N SER A 84 21.55 7.81 2.93
CA SER A 84 20.74 8.19 1.76
C SER A 84 19.21 8.23 1.91
N SER A 85 18.60 9.32 1.42
CA SER A 85 17.14 9.45 1.36
C SER A 85 16.50 8.28 0.59
N GLY A 86 15.22 8.01 0.84
CA GLY A 86 14.49 6.94 0.15
C GLY A 86 14.55 7.05 -1.37
N GLU A 87 14.55 8.27 -1.90
CA GLU A 87 14.72 8.55 -3.33
C GLU A 87 16.08 8.07 -3.86
N GLU A 88 17.16 8.37 -3.13
CA GLU A 88 18.50 7.97 -3.51
C GLU A 88 18.68 6.44 -3.44
N LEU A 89 18.04 5.77 -2.47
CA LEU A 89 17.95 4.30 -2.43
C LEU A 89 17.25 3.73 -3.66
N MET A 90 16.13 4.33 -4.07
CA MET A 90 15.35 3.89 -5.25
C MET A 90 16.10 4.09 -6.57
N GLU A 91 16.94 5.12 -6.67
CA GLU A 91 17.72 5.42 -7.88
C GLU A 91 19.00 4.57 -7.96
N ARG A 92 19.72 4.43 -6.85
CA ARG A 92 21.07 3.83 -6.83
C ARG A 92 21.05 2.32 -6.60
N MET A 93 19.95 1.75 -6.12
CA MET A 93 19.87 0.34 -5.76
C MET A 93 18.62 -0.34 -6.35
N SER A 94 18.77 -1.62 -6.69
CA SER A 94 17.64 -2.48 -7.00
C SER A 94 17.00 -3.00 -5.71
N ALA A 95 15.69 -2.85 -5.59
CA ALA A 95 14.94 -3.42 -4.48
C ALA A 95 15.04 -4.96 -4.49
N GLU A 96 15.34 -5.56 -3.34
CA GLU A 96 15.35 -7.02 -3.16
C GLU A 96 13.91 -7.56 -3.20
N THR A 97 12.96 -6.79 -2.71
CA THR A 97 11.54 -7.15 -2.71
C THR A 97 10.68 -5.94 -2.98
N ARG A 98 9.63 -6.13 -3.78
CA ARG A 98 8.57 -5.14 -4.00
C ARG A 98 7.27 -5.73 -3.48
N TYR A 99 6.56 -4.95 -2.69
CA TYR A 99 5.22 -5.26 -2.22
C TYR A 99 4.28 -4.17 -2.71
N GLN A 100 3.20 -4.56 -3.37
CA GLN A 100 2.12 -3.65 -3.72
C GLN A 100 0.96 -3.87 -2.75
N ALA A 101 0.43 -2.77 -2.23
CA ALA A 101 -0.78 -2.83 -1.42
C ALA A 101 -1.93 -3.43 -2.25
N PRO A 102 -2.82 -4.22 -1.62
CA PRO A 102 -4.04 -4.70 -2.29
C PRO A 102 -4.92 -3.55 -2.79
N ASP A 103 -5.73 -3.81 -3.82
CA ASP A 103 -6.65 -2.83 -4.38
C ASP A 103 -7.54 -2.18 -3.31
N GLY A 104 -7.61 -0.84 -3.35
CA GLY A 104 -8.41 -0.06 -2.41
C GLY A 104 -7.78 0.12 -1.03
N VAL A 105 -6.52 -0.29 -0.82
CA VAL A 105 -5.73 0.00 0.38
C VAL A 105 -4.57 0.93 0.04
N ARG A 106 -4.31 1.90 0.92
CA ARG A 106 -3.20 2.83 0.79
C ARG A 106 -2.57 3.17 2.14
N VAL A 107 -1.28 3.47 2.12
CA VAL A 107 -0.60 4.25 3.16
C VAL A 107 -0.99 5.70 2.93
N SER A 108 -1.84 6.22 3.81
CA SER A 108 -2.39 7.58 3.70
C SER A 108 -1.53 8.62 4.40
N ARG A 109 -0.77 8.21 5.42
CA ARG A 109 0.09 9.07 6.21
C ARG A 109 1.24 8.25 6.77
N ALA A 110 2.42 8.85 6.80
CA ALA A 110 3.57 8.38 7.54
C ALA A 110 4.04 9.50 8.47
N SER A 111 4.59 9.17 9.63
CA SER A 111 5.13 10.19 10.53
C SER A 111 6.30 9.69 11.35
N VAL A 112 7.22 10.59 11.68
CA VAL A 112 8.34 10.35 12.61
C VAL A 112 8.44 11.56 13.52
N GLY A 113 8.26 11.34 14.82
CA GLY A 113 8.24 12.44 15.79
C GLY A 113 7.10 13.42 15.51
N LYS A 114 7.43 14.64 15.07
CA LYS A 114 6.45 15.68 14.71
C LYS A 114 6.27 15.84 13.21
N ASP A 115 7.12 15.20 12.41
CA ASP A 115 7.09 15.32 10.97
C ASP A 115 6.05 14.35 10.43
N VAL A 116 5.07 14.90 9.70
CA VAL A 116 3.97 14.15 9.10
C VAL A 116 4.07 14.28 7.58
N LEU A 117 3.97 13.14 6.91
CA LEU A 117 4.05 13.01 5.46
C LEU A 117 2.76 12.35 4.94
N GLU A 118 2.05 13.00 4.03
CA GLU A 118 0.85 12.46 3.38
C GLU A 118 1.06 12.15 1.89
N SER A 119 2.21 12.57 1.33
CA SER A 119 2.63 12.35 -0.07
C SER A 119 4.15 12.31 -0.15
N GLY A 120 4.72 11.67 -1.18
CA GLY A 120 6.16 11.49 -1.33
C GLY A 120 6.71 10.23 -0.65
N VAL A 121 8.02 10.25 -0.38
CA VAL A 121 8.77 9.06 0.02
C VAL A 121 9.06 9.02 1.53
N PHE A 122 8.56 7.99 2.20
CA PHE A 122 8.88 7.69 3.59
C PHE A 122 9.86 6.51 3.69
N THR A 123 10.91 6.65 4.50
CA THR A 123 11.92 5.60 4.67
C THR A 123 11.98 5.13 6.12
N LEU A 124 11.81 3.82 6.31
CA LEU A 124 12.00 3.14 7.58
C LEU A 124 13.25 2.26 7.50
N THR A 125 14.14 2.36 8.48
CA THR A 125 15.35 1.53 8.54
C THR A 125 15.35 0.69 9.82
N PHE A 126 15.61 -0.61 9.67
CA PHE A 126 15.96 -1.50 10.78
C PHE A 126 17.46 -1.74 10.79
N PHE A 127 18.06 -1.57 11.96
CA PHE A 127 19.51 -1.69 12.13
C PHE A 127 19.89 -3.05 12.74
N PRO A 128 21.15 -3.50 12.53
CA PRO A 128 21.65 -4.79 13.04
C PRO A 128 21.54 -5.02 14.56
N ASN A 129 21.46 -3.94 15.33
CA ASN A 129 21.32 -3.97 16.79
C ASN A 129 19.86 -4.15 17.26
N GLY A 130 18.90 -4.20 16.34
CA GLY A 130 17.47 -4.40 16.61
C GLY A 130 16.67 -3.13 16.82
N ASN A 131 17.31 -1.95 16.80
CA ASN A 131 16.62 -0.66 16.83
C ASN A 131 16.14 -0.25 15.41
N SER A 132 15.44 0.88 15.30
CA SER A 132 14.93 1.36 14.02
C SER A 132 14.95 2.89 13.94
N SER A 133 14.72 3.45 12.75
CA SER A 133 14.44 4.89 12.61
C SER A 133 13.08 5.29 13.23
N GLY A 134 12.23 4.31 13.55
CA GLY A 134 10.91 4.51 14.13
C GLY A 134 9.90 5.08 13.14
N GLY A 135 8.71 5.37 13.65
CA GLY A 135 7.66 6.07 12.92
C GLY A 135 6.29 5.44 13.09
N GLU A 136 5.31 6.02 12.43
CA GLU A 136 3.93 5.54 12.40
C GLU A 136 3.37 5.65 10.99
N LEU A 137 2.72 4.58 10.52
CA LEU A 137 2.06 4.51 9.22
C LEU A 137 0.55 4.38 9.44
N VAL A 138 -0.23 5.18 8.73
CA VAL A 138 -1.69 5.11 8.75
C VAL A 138 -2.17 4.45 7.46
N ILE A 139 -2.73 3.25 7.60
CA ILE A 139 -3.30 2.47 6.52
C ILE A 139 -4.79 2.78 6.42
N ALA A 140 -5.19 3.27 5.26
CA ALA A 140 -6.57 3.63 4.93
C ALA A 140 -7.06 2.82 3.73
N GLY A 141 -8.37 2.67 3.60
CA GLY A 141 -8.98 2.16 2.38
C GLY A 141 -10.22 2.96 2.02
N GLU A 142 -11.13 2.37 1.26
CA GLU A 142 -12.39 3.02 0.86
C GLU A 142 -13.33 3.31 2.04
N THR A 143 -13.19 2.57 3.14
CA THR A 143 -13.99 2.77 4.35
C THR A 143 -13.38 3.84 5.26
N LYS A 144 -14.21 4.44 6.13
CA LYS A 144 -13.73 5.43 7.12
C LYS A 144 -12.79 4.86 8.19
N ARG A 145 -12.67 3.53 8.32
CA ARG A 145 -11.85 2.91 9.37
C ARG A 145 -10.39 2.81 8.92
N GLN A 146 -9.50 3.32 9.75
CA GLN A 146 -8.05 3.33 9.50
C GLN A 146 -7.32 2.49 10.55
N TYR A 147 -6.12 2.05 10.20
CA TYR A 147 -5.25 1.27 11.08
C TYR A 147 -3.87 1.91 11.17
N GLY A 148 -3.39 2.09 12.38
CA GLY A 148 -2.04 2.56 12.65
C GLY A 148 -1.06 1.40 12.71
N ILE A 149 0.13 1.56 12.15
CA ILE A 149 1.28 0.69 12.36
C ILE A 149 2.35 1.54 13.02
N ARG A 150 2.62 1.29 14.30
CA ARG A 150 3.62 2.02 15.08
C ARG A 150 4.91 1.20 15.15
N ILE A 151 6.02 1.88 14.90
CA ILE A 151 7.37 1.33 14.96
C ILE A 151 8.15 2.08 16.03
N ASP A 152 8.58 1.35 17.06
CA ASP A 152 9.36 1.92 18.15
C ASP A 152 10.84 2.10 17.75
N PRO A 153 11.41 3.30 17.85
CA PRO A 153 12.78 3.56 17.39
C PRO A 153 13.84 2.84 18.24
N ILE A 154 13.57 2.57 19.52
CA ILE A 154 14.56 1.99 20.44
C ILE A 154 14.58 0.47 20.33
N THR A 155 13.39 -0.14 20.40
CA THR A 155 13.21 -1.60 20.46
C THR A 155 13.01 -2.21 19.08
N GLY A 156 12.66 -1.40 18.06
CA GLY A 156 12.25 -1.85 16.73
C GLY A 156 10.91 -2.59 16.72
N MET A 157 10.15 -2.59 17.82
CA MET A 157 8.87 -3.31 17.88
C MET A 157 7.85 -2.70 16.93
N VAL A 158 7.09 -3.56 16.25
CA VAL A 158 6.05 -3.20 15.29
C VAL A 158 4.70 -3.64 15.83
N ALA A 159 3.82 -2.67 16.12
CA ALA A 159 2.47 -2.89 16.64
C ALA A 159 1.43 -2.34 15.68
N VAL A 160 0.29 -3.04 15.58
CA VAL A 160 -0.87 -2.60 14.80
C VAL A 160 -1.96 -2.15 15.76
N SER A 161 -2.52 -0.97 15.54
CA SER A 161 -3.63 -0.39 16.29
C SER A 161 -4.77 -0.01 15.33
N VAL A 162 -5.98 0.13 15.87
CA VAL A 162 -7.04 0.85 15.16
C VAL A 162 -6.73 2.33 15.32
N ASP A 163 -6.64 3.06 14.22
CA ASP A 163 -6.47 4.50 14.27
C ASP A 163 -7.85 5.14 14.39
N GLU A 164 -8.19 5.61 15.59
CA GLU A 164 -9.44 6.31 15.90
C GLU A 164 -9.33 7.83 15.67
N SER A 165 -8.21 8.32 15.13
CA SER A 165 -7.92 9.74 14.90
C SER A 165 -8.79 10.40 13.82
N GLY A 166 -9.88 9.77 13.39
CA GLY A 166 -10.94 10.37 12.58
C GLY A 166 -11.89 11.27 13.38
N THR A 167 -11.37 12.10 14.30
CA THR A 167 -12.19 13.00 15.12
C THR A 167 -11.95 14.46 14.74
N LEU A 168 -12.95 14.99 14.01
CA LEU A 168 -13.35 16.38 13.77
C LEU A 168 -12.53 17.23 12.80
#